data_AF-A0A6G1BNF7-F1
#
_entry.id   AF-A0A6G1BNF7-F1
#
_cell.length_a   1.000
_cell.length_b   1.000
_cell.length_c   1.000
_cell.angle_alpha   90.00
_cell.angle_beta   90.00
_cell.angle_gamma   90.00
#
_symmetry.space_group_name_H-M   'P 1'
#
loop_
_entity.id
_entity.type
_entity.pdbx_description
1 polymer ?
#
loop_
_entity_poly.entity_id
_entity_poly.type
_entity_poly.pdbx_seq_one_letter_code
_entity_poly.pdbx_strand_id
1 'polypeptide(L)'
;MDRALTMFGSDIAIAFSGAEDVALIEYAKLTGRPFRVFSLDTGRLNPETYQLFDKVEKHYGIHIEYMFPDAGEVQALVRAKGLFSFYEDGHQECCRVRKVRPLRRALRGLRAWITGQRKDQSPGTRASIPVVQVDPSFEGLEGGAGSLIKWNPVANVDGKDVWTFLRTMDVPVNALHAQGYVSIGCEPCTRPVLPGQHEREGRWWWEDAKAKECGLHKGNIDKEGQGAAPKAGGANGNGNGSAGAPDIFESKDVVSLTRAGIENLLRLETRAEPWLVVLYAPWCPFCQAMEASYLELAEKLGGSSSGVKVAKFRADGEQKAFAQAELQLQSFPTILLFPSRTARPIKYPSEKRDVDSLLAFVNSLR
;
A
#
# COMPACT_ATOMS: atom_id res chain seq x y z
N MET A 1 5.14 -24.27 6.97
CA MET A 1 6.27 -24.07 7.90
C MET A 1 7.14 -25.32 7.96
N ASP A 2 6.64 -26.44 8.51
CA ASP A 2 7.40 -27.69 8.68
C ASP A 2 8.17 -28.17 7.44
N ARG A 3 7.51 -28.20 6.28
CA ARG A 3 8.15 -28.54 4.99
C ARG A 3 9.34 -27.63 4.65
N ALA A 4 9.21 -26.32 4.86
CA ALA A 4 10.26 -25.36 4.53
C ALA A 4 11.48 -25.56 5.45
N LEU A 5 11.26 -25.70 6.75
CA LEU A 5 12.33 -25.96 7.72
C LEU A 5 13.01 -27.31 7.46
N THR A 6 12.26 -28.34 7.07
CA THR A 6 12.80 -29.66 6.71
C THR A 6 13.70 -29.59 5.47
N MET A 7 13.27 -28.86 4.44
CA MET A 7 13.99 -28.81 3.16
C MET A 7 15.31 -28.02 3.22
N PHE A 8 15.35 -26.95 4.01
CA PHE A 8 16.45 -25.99 3.96
C PHE A 8 17.28 -25.92 5.25
N GLY A 9 16.81 -26.49 6.36
CA GLY A 9 17.58 -26.56 7.61
C GLY A 9 18.10 -25.19 8.07
N SER A 10 19.41 -25.05 8.19
CA SER A 10 20.09 -23.80 8.58
C SER A 10 20.12 -22.71 7.50
N ASP A 11 19.81 -23.06 6.25
CA ASP A 11 19.91 -22.16 5.09
C ASP A 11 18.59 -21.41 4.81
N ILE A 12 17.66 -21.46 5.75
CA ILE A 12 16.39 -20.71 5.75
C ILE A 12 16.24 -19.89 7.02
N ALA A 13 15.67 -18.69 6.88
CA ALA A 13 15.34 -17.84 8.02
C ALA A 13 13.97 -17.18 7.86
N ILE A 14 13.33 -16.92 8.99
CA ILE A 14 12.07 -16.19 9.10
C ILE A 14 12.38 -14.69 9.15
N ALA A 15 11.80 -13.94 8.22
CA ALA A 15 11.81 -12.49 8.28
C ALA A 15 10.72 -12.02 9.25
N PHE A 16 11.11 -11.45 10.39
CA PHE A 16 10.20 -10.93 11.40
C PHE A 16 10.25 -9.40 11.42
N SER A 17 9.10 -8.76 11.19
CA SER A 17 8.98 -7.30 11.11
C SER A 17 8.60 -6.63 12.43
N GLY A 18 8.28 -7.42 13.47
CA GLY A 18 7.85 -6.90 14.77
C GLY A 18 6.37 -6.49 14.79
N ALA A 19 5.55 -7.19 14.02
CA ALA A 19 4.11 -6.99 13.90
C ALA A 19 3.36 -8.31 14.13
N GLU A 20 2.23 -8.54 13.44
CA GLU A 20 1.44 -9.77 13.56
C GLU A 20 2.12 -11.01 12.96
N ASP A 21 3.22 -10.81 12.22
CA ASP A 21 4.05 -11.87 11.65
C ASP A 21 4.86 -12.65 12.69
N VAL A 22 4.79 -12.27 13.98
CA VAL A 22 5.23 -13.12 15.11
C VAL A 22 4.54 -14.49 15.10
N ALA A 23 3.36 -14.60 14.47
CA ALA A 23 2.69 -15.87 14.23
C ALA A 23 3.58 -16.90 13.52
N LEU A 24 4.50 -16.46 12.65
CA LEU A 24 5.45 -17.37 11.99
C LEU A 24 6.44 -17.99 12.96
N ILE A 25 6.88 -17.25 13.98
CA ILE A 25 7.78 -17.75 15.01
C ILE A 25 7.06 -18.79 15.86
N GLU A 26 5.80 -18.53 16.24
CA GLU A 26 4.96 -19.50 16.93
C GLU A 26 4.76 -20.77 16.08
N TYR A 27 4.41 -20.63 14.79
CA TYR A 27 4.29 -21.79 13.90
C TYR A 27 5.60 -22.58 13.80
N ALA A 28 6.75 -21.90 13.75
CA ALA A 28 8.05 -22.57 13.70
C ALA A 28 8.34 -23.31 15.01
N LYS A 29 8.06 -22.69 16.16
CA LYS A 29 8.17 -23.30 17.49
C LYS A 29 7.36 -24.59 17.60
N LEU A 30 6.12 -24.59 17.12
CA LEU A 30 5.22 -25.75 17.14
C LEU A 30 5.73 -26.94 16.30
N THR A 31 6.61 -26.71 15.32
CA THR A 31 7.23 -27.81 14.56
C THR A 31 8.27 -28.59 15.37
N GLY A 32 8.78 -28.03 16.46
CA GLY A 32 9.88 -28.61 17.23
C GLY A 32 11.23 -28.60 16.52
N ARG A 33 11.34 -27.99 15.33
CA ARG A 33 12.58 -27.91 14.55
C ARG A 33 13.39 -26.67 14.91
N PRO A 34 14.73 -26.70 14.76
CA PRO A 34 15.54 -25.49 14.79
C PRO A 34 15.09 -24.51 13.69
N PHE A 35 15.07 -23.22 14.01
CA PHE A 35 14.77 -22.16 13.05
C PHE A 35 15.59 -20.90 13.35
N ARG A 36 15.80 -20.09 12.32
CA ARG A 36 16.47 -18.79 12.40
C ARG A 36 15.47 -17.66 12.17
N VAL A 37 15.70 -16.52 12.82
CA VAL A 37 14.88 -15.33 12.67
C VAL A 37 15.79 -14.15 12.42
N PHE A 38 15.44 -13.30 11.46
CA PHE A 38 16.12 -12.03 11.23
C PHE A 38 15.10 -10.89 11.16
N SER A 39 15.53 -9.70 11.53
CA SER A 39 14.71 -8.48 11.51
C SER A 39 15.46 -7.33 10.87
N LEU A 40 14.76 -6.52 10.07
CA LEU A 40 15.33 -5.32 9.45
C LEU A 40 15.18 -4.13 10.40
N ASP A 41 16.24 -3.81 11.15
CA ASP A 41 16.25 -2.60 11.95
C ASP A 41 16.62 -1.39 11.08
N THR A 42 15.61 -0.59 10.77
CA THR A 42 15.77 0.63 9.98
C THR A 42 16.41 1.79 10.73
N GLY A 43 16.55 1.69 12.05
CA GLY A 43 16.88 2.79 12.96
C GLY A 43 15.75 3.82 13.13
N ARG A 44 14.53 3.49 12.69
CA ARG A 44 13.32 4.34 12.72
C ARG A 44 12.06 3.52 13.04
N LEU A 45 12.22 2.37 13.70
CA LEU A 45 11.09 1.58 14.18
C LEU A 45 10.47 2.24 15.41
N ASN A 46 9.23 1.87 15.72
CA ASN A 46 8.58 2.30 16.95
C ASN A 46 9.30 1.71 18.17
N PRO A 47 9.39 2.43 19.31
CA PRO A 47 9.90 1.88 20.57
C PRO A 47 9.20 0.58 20.98
N GLU A 48 7.90 0.47 20.76
CA GLU A 48 7.09 -0.72 21.03
C GLU A 48 7.51 -1.93 20.18
N THR A 49 8.01 -1.69 18.96
CA THR A 49 8.55 -2.75 18.09
C THR A 49 9.85 -3.31 18.67
N TYR A 50 10.74 -2.47 19.21
CA TYR A 50 11.94 -2.94 19.91
C TYR A 50 11.61 -3.71 21.19
N GLN A 51 10.63 -3.22 21.96
CA GLN A 51 10.14 -3.93 23.15
C GLN A 51 9.55 -5.29 22.79
N LEU A 52 8.86 -5.40 21.65
CA LEU A 52 8.36 -6.68 21.16
C LEU A 52 9.51 -7.61 20.78
N PHE A 53 10.54 -7.13 20.09
CA PHE A 53 11.70 -7.96 19.75
C PHE A 53 12.34 -8.59 21.00
N ASP A 54 12.61 -7.77 22.03
CA ASP A 54 13.14 -8.25 23.31
C ASP A 54 12.20 -9.26 24.00
N LYS A 55 10.88 -9.01 23.99
CA LYS A 55 9.89 -9.94 24.53
C LYS A 55 9.88 -11.27 23.76
N VAL A 56 9.95 -11.24 22.43
CA VAL A 56 9.95 -12.43 21.58
C VAL A 56 11.21 -13.25 21.80
N GLU A 57 12.40 -12.63 21.84
CA GLU A 57 13.65 -13.34 22.15
C GLU A 57 13.57 -14.07 23.49
N LYS A 58 13.09 -13.39 24.54
CA LYS A 58 12.92 -13.98 25.87
C LYS A 58 11.85 -15.07 25.92
N HIS A 59 10.71 -14.86 25.26
CA HIS A 59 9.59 -15.80 25.27
C HIS A 59 9.93 -17.10 24.56
N TYR A 60 10.62 -17.02 23.41
CA TYR A 60 10.94 -18.20 22.60
C TYR A 60 12.33 -18.78 22.87
N GLY A 61 13.20 -18.08 23.61
CA GLY A 61 14.58 -18.48 23.83
C GLY A 61 15.40 -18.48 22.54
N ILE A 62 15.19 -17.46 21.69
CA ILE A 62 15.85 -17.32 20.38
C ILE A 62 16.69 -16.04 20.34
N HIS A 63 17.59 -15.97 19.36
CA HIS A 63 18.30 -14.75 19.00
C HIS A 63 17.88 -14.27 17.61
N ILE A 64 17.43 -13.03 17.53
CA ILE A 64 17.04 -12.38 16.28
C ILE A 64 18.28 -11.76 15.64
N GLU A 65 18.52 -12.10 14.37
CA GLU A 65 19.60 -11.52 13.57
C GLU A 65 19.17 -10.12 13.07
N TYR A 66 19.64 -9.06 13.74
CA TYR A 66 19.29 -7.68 13.38
C TYR A 66 20.13 -7.13 12.23
N MET A 67 19.46 -6.71 11.16
CA MET A 67 20.09 -6.17 9.95
C MET A 67 19.94 -4.65 9.89
N PHE A 68 21.02 -3.94 10.21
CA PHE A 68 21.07 -2.48 10.20
C PHE A 68 21.38 -1.90 8.81
N PRO A 69 20.96 -0.67 8.49
CA PRO A 69 21.42 0.07 7.32
C PRO A 69 22.91 0.37 7.34
N ASP A 70 23.47 0.59 6.16
CA ASP A 70 24.83 1.15 6.06
C ASP A 70 24.81 2.60 6.56
N ALA A 71 25.67 2.91 7.53
CA ALA A 71 25.71 4.21 8.18
C ALA A 71 26.13 5.33 7.20
N GLY A 72 27.06 5.04 6.28
CA GLY A 72 27.53 6.00 5.29
C GLY A 72 26.41 6.38 4.30
N GLU A 73 25.66 5.39 3.82
CA GLU A 73 24.50 5.63 2.96
C GLU A 73 23.38 6.43 3.66
N VAL A 74 23.09 6.10 4.92
CA VAL A 74 22.10 6.83 5.71
C VAL A 74 22.55 8.26 5.95
N GLN A 75 23.82 8.48 6.30
CA GLN A 75 24.38 9.80 6.52
C GLN A 75 24.31 10.65 5.25
N ALA A 76 24.65 10.07 4.09
CA ALA A 76 24.56 10.76 2.81
C ALA A 76 23.11 11.17 2.48
N LEU A 77 22.15 10.25 2.64
CA LEU A 77 20.73 10.53 2.42
C LEU A 77 20.23 11.66 3.32
N VAL A 78 20.52 11.59 4.63
CA VAL A 78 20.03 12.57 5.60
C VAL A 78 20.68 13.94 5.41
N ARG A 79 21.97 14.01 5.07
CA ARG A 79 22.65 15.29 4.77
C ARG A 79 22.07 15.99 3.55
N ALA A 80 21.69 15.21 2.53
CA ALA A 80 21.17 15.76 1.28
C ALA A 80 19.68 16.13 1.38
N LYS A 81 18.86 15.33 2.08
CA LYS A 81 17.40 15.41 2.01
C LYS A 81 16.69 15.48 3.36
N GLY A 82 17.43 15.57 4.47
CA GLY A 82 16.88 15.57 5.82
C GLY A 82 16.35 14.22 6.29
N LEU A 83 15.67 14.23 7.44
CA LEU A 83 15.21 13.01 8.14
C LEU A 83 13.85 12.49 7.67
N PHE A 84 13.15 13.25 6.81
CA PHE A 84 11.75 13.04 6.44
C PHE A 84 11.48 13.19 4.93
N SER A 85 12.52 13.05 4.09
CA SER A 85 12.40 13.18 2.63
C SER A 85 11.30 12.32 2.00
N PHE A 86 10.94 11.21 2.65
CA PHE A 86 9.89 10.32 2.19
C PHE A 86 8.49 10.92 2.16
N TYR A 87 8.21 12.02 2.87
CA TYR A 87 6.93 12.73 2.74
C TYR A 87 6.82 13.53 1.45
N GLU A 88 7.95 13.93 0.87
CA GLU A 88 8.01 14.76 -0.33
C GLU A 88 8.34 13.92 -1.58
N ASP A 89 9.37 13.07 -1.47
CA ASP A 89 9.91 12.26 -2.57
C ASP A 89 9.24 10.88 -2.71
N GLY A 90 8.41 10.52 -1.74
CA GLY A 90 7.95 9.14 -1.54
C GLY A 90 8.98 8.27 -0.80
N HIS A 91 8.49 7.16 -0.25
CA HIS A 91 9.24 6.32 0.66
C HIS A 91 10.34 5.48 0.00
N GLN A 92 10.34 5.36 -1.33
CA GLN A 92 11.11 4.33 -2.03
C GLN A 92 12.60 4.49 -1.80
N GLU A 93 13.13 5.71 -1.80
CA GLU A 93 14.57 5.96 -1.58
C GLU A 93 15.00 5.63 -0.15
N CYS A 94 14.26 6.14 0.85
CA CYS A 94 14.53 5.85 2.26
C CYS A 94 14.44 4.35 2.54
N CYS A 95 13.38 3.68 2.05
CA CYS A 95 13.24 2.23 2.20
C CYS A 95 14.31 1.44 1.43
N ARG A 96 14.80 1.94 0.29
CA ARG A 96 15.90 1.30 -0.44
C ARG A 96 17.16 1.24 0.40
N VAL A 97 17.53 2.37 1.03
CA VAL A 97 18.70 2.47 1.90
C VAL A 97 18.49 1.71 3.21
N ARG A 98 17.35 1.90 3.87
CA ARG A 98 17.10 1.40 5.23
C ARG A 98 16.57 -0.03 5.33
N LYS A 99 15.92 -0.55 4.27
CA LYS A 99 15.29 -1.89 4.28
C LYS A 99 15.83 -2.79 3.18
N VAL A 100 15.78 -2.33 1.91
CA VAL A 100 16.05 -3.20 0.76
C VAL A 100 17.52 -3.61 0.69
N ARG A 101 18.45 -2.67 0.89
CA ARG A 101 19.89 -2.97 0.88
C ARG A 101 20.32 -3.89 2.05
N PRO A 102 19.89 -3.65 3.30
CA PRO A 102 20.11 -4.60 4.40
C PRO A 102 19.49 -5.97 4.16
N LEU A 103 18.25 -6.02 3.65
CA LEU A 103 17.61 -7.28 3.29
C LEU A 103 18.43 -8.05 2.26
N ARG A 104 18.88 -7.39 1.19
CA ARG A 104 19.70 -8.03 0.16
C ARG A 104 20.98 -8.64 0.74
N ARG A 105 21.62 -8.00 1.72
CA ARG A 105 22.80 -8.56 2.40
C ARG A 105 22.45 -9.80 3.24
N ALA A 106 21.31 -9.77 3.93
CA ALA A 106 20.83 -10.91 4.71
C ALA A 106 20.53 -12.13 3.82
N LEU A 107 19.80 -11.91 2.73
CA LEU A 107 19.33 -12.98 1.85
C LEU A 107 20.46 -13.64 1.05
N ARG A 108 21.57 -12.94 0.79
CA ARG A 108 22.77 -13.53 0.17
C ARG A 108 23.39 -14.69 0.96
N GLY A 109 23.07 -14.83 2.24
CA GLY A 109 23.51 -15.94 3.07
C GLY A 109 22.53 -17.11 3.13
N LEU A 110 21.43 -17.09 2.37
CA LEU A 110 20.31 -18.03 2.52
C LEU A 110 19.91 -18.65 1.18
N ARG A 111 19.41 -19.89 1.21
CA ARG A 111 18.79 -20.57 0.05
C ARG A 111 17.27 -20.37 0.01
N ALA A 112 16.67 -20.07 1.17
CA ALA A 112 15.27 -19.73 1.26
C ALA A 112 14.98 -18.71 2.38
N TRP A 113 13.83 -18.07 2.33
CA TRP A 113 13.34 -17.21 3.40
C TRP A 113 11.83 -17.30 3.56
N ILE A 114 11.35 -17.02 4.77
CA ILE A 114 9.94 -17.11 5.14
C ILE A 114 9.43 -15.71 5.48
N THR A 115 8.29 -15.30 4.90
CA THR A 115 7.67 -14.00 5.17
C THR A 115 6.21 -14.12 5.59
N GLY A 116 5.73 -13.15 6.36
CA GLY A 116 4.36 -13.08 6.85
C GLY A 116 3.37 -12.45 5.87
N GLN A 117 3.70 -12.38 4.56
CA GLN A 117 2.79 -11.80 3.58
C GLN A 117 1.51 -12.63 3.45
N ARG A 118 0.38 -11.93 3.52
CA ARG A 118 -0.96 -12.49 3.28
C ARG A 118 -1.65 -11.76 2.14
N LYS A 119 -2.57 -12.45 1.46
CA LYS A 119 -3.34 -11.92 0.33
C LYS A 119 -4.29 -10.79 0.75
N ASP A 120 -4.81 -10.84 1.96
CA ASP A 120 -5.77 -9.87 2.50
C ASP A 120 -5.14 -8.54 2.94
N GLN A 121 -3.80 -8.45 3.05
CA GLN A 121 -3.08 -7.25 3.51
C GLN A 121 -3.00 -6.12 2.48
N SER A 122 -3.34 -6.37 1.22
CA SER A 122 -3.46 -5.32 0.21
C SER A 122 -4.50 -5.68 -0.86
N PRO A 123 -5.53 -4.84 -1.08
CA PRO A 123 -6.62 -5.12 -2.01
C PRO A 123 -6.24 -5.14 -3.50
N GLY A 124 -4.95 -5.08 -3.85
CA GLY A 124 -4.52 -5.06 -5.25
C GLY A 124 -3.09 -5.50 -5.54
N THR A 125 -2.16 -5.44 -4.59
CA THR A 125 -0.76 -5.84 -4.84
C THR A 125 -0.40 -7.22 -4.29
N ARG A 126 -1.27 -7.81 -3.48
CA ARG A 126 -0.99 -9.06 -2.76
C ARG A 126 -1.98 -10.20 -3.06
N ALA A 127 -3.06 -9.92 -3.80
CA ALA A 127 -4.12 -10.89 -4.07
C ALA A 127 -3.64 -12.20 -4.71
N SER A 128 -2.57 -12.14 -5.51
CA SER A 128 -1.98 -13.27 -6.23
C SER A 128 -0.74 -13.89 -5.56
N ILE A 129 -0.38 -13.50 -4.33
CA ILE A 129 0.84 -14.01 -3.69
C ILE A 129 0.77 -15.55 -3.51
N PRO A 130 1.71 -16.31 -4.09
CA PRO A 130 1.77 -17.75 -3.90
C PRO A 130 2.39 -18.11 -2.54
N VAL A 131 2.04 -19.29 -2.04
CA VAL A 131 2.60 -19.86 -0.79
C VAL A 131 4.10 -20.12 -0.93
N VAL A 132 4.56 -20.50 -2.12
CA VAL A 132 5.97 -20.74 -2.45
C VAL A 132 6.25 -20.16 -3.82
N GLN A 133 7.34 -19.43 -3.94
CA GLN A 133 7.83 -18.93 -5.22
C GLN A 133 9.35 -18.89 -5.22
N VAL A 134 9.93 -18.93 -6.41
CA VAL A 134 11.27 -18.40 -6.62
C VAL A 134 11.21 -16.90 -6.38
N ASP A 135 12.13 -16.35 -5.60
CA ASP A 135 12.14 -14.92 -5.29
C ASP A 135 12.40 -14.10 -6.58
N PRO A 136 11.49 -13.21 -6.98
CA PRO A 136 11.62 -12.47 -8.23
C PRO A 136 12.56 -11.24 -8.10
N SER A 137 13.01 -10.90 -6.89
CA SER A 137 13.68 -9.63 -6.58
C SER A 137 15.06 -9.78 -5.94
N PHE A 138 15.31 -10.91 -5.28
CA PHE A 138 16.54 -11.15 -4.53
C PHE A 138 17.19 -12.47 -4.92
N GLU A 139 18.49 -12.52 -4.71
CA GLU A 139 19.33 -13.69 -4.95
C GLU A 139 19.79 -14.26 -3.61
N GLY A 140 19.96 -15.57 -3.58
CA GLY A 140 20.35 -16.34 -2.40
C GLY A 140 21.83 -16.69 -2.41
N LEU A 141 22.17 -17.70 -1.60
CA LEU A 141 23.53 -18.18 -1.37
C LEU A 141 24.26 -18.61 -2.65
N GLU A 142 23.55 -19.23 -3.58
CA GLU A 142 24.14 -19.73 -4.84
C GLU A 142 24.37 -18.60 -5.87
N GLY A 143 23.80 -17.40 -5.63
CA GLY A 143 23.90 -16.26 -6.53
C GLY A 143 23.13 -16.41 -7.84
N GLY A 144 22.80 -15.29 -8.48
CA GLY A 144 22.07 -15.26 -9.75
C GLY A 144 20.56 -15.46 -9.61
N ALA A 145 19.86 -15.18 -10.71
CA ALA A 145 18.39 -15.29 -10.75
C ALA A 145 17.94 -16.73 -10.49
N GLY A 146 16.99 -16.90 -9.57
CA GLY A 146 16.45 -18.21 -9.23
C GLY A 146 17.05 -18.87 -7.99
N SER A 147 18.11 -18.30 -7.42
CA SER A 147 18.88 -18.89 -6.31
C SER A 147 18.22 -18.79 -4.92
N LEU A 148 17.09 -18.10 -4.80
CA LEU A 148 16.39 -17.89 -3.53
C LEU A 148 14.93 -18.33 -3.62
N ILE A 149 14.48 -19.15 -2.67
CA ILE A 149 13.07 -19.53 -2.55
C ILE A 149 12.39 -18.71 -1.45
N LYS A 150 11.25 -18.10 -1.78
CA LYS A 150 10.42 -17.35 -0.84
C LYS A 150 9.19 -18.17 -0.45
N TRP A 151 9.00 -18.32 0.86
CA TRP A 151 7.86 -18.98 1.46
C TRP A 151 6.94 -17.95 2.12
N ASN A 152 5.64 -18.05 1.87
CA ASN A 152 4.59 -17.26 2.49
C ASN A 152 3.56 -18.22 3.14
N PRO A 153 3.88 -18.86 4.28
CA PRO A 153 3.07 -19.95 4.84
C PRO A 153 1.63 -19.52 5.18
N VAL A 154 1.44 -18.23 5.46
CA VAL A 154 0.16 -17.62 5.83
C VAL A 154 -0.50 -16.88 4.67
N ALA A 155 -0.06 -17.10 3.41
CA ALA A 155 -0.56 -16.36 2.25
C ALA A 155 -2.09 -16.38 2.11
N ASN A 156 -2.71 -17.53 2.41
CA ASN A 156 -4.16 -17.75 2.29
C ASN A 156 -4.91 -17.65 3.63
N VAL A 157 -4.25 -17.17 4.70
CA VAL A 157 -4.87 -17.05 6.03
C VAL A 157 -5.45 -15.64 6.18
N ASP A 158 -6.69 -15.54 6.65
CA ASP A 158 -7.32 -14.25 6.96
C ASP A 158 -6.68 -13.63 8.20
N GLY A 159 -6.51 -12.31 8.24
CA GLY A 159 -5.98 -11.58 9.38
C GLY A 159 -6.75 -11.85 10.67
N LYS A 160 -8.06 -12.09 10.62
CA LYS A 160 -8.87 -12.48 11.79
C LYS A 160 -8.45 -13.83 12.35
N ASP A 161 -8.07 -14.77 11.49
CA ASP A 161 -7.60 -16.10 11.90
C ASP A 161 -6.19 -16.01 12.49
N VAL A 162 -5.31 -15.16 11.93
CA VAL A 162 -4.01 -14.85 12.54
C VAL A 162 -4.18 -14.30 13.95
N TRP A 163 -5.08 -13.33 14.13
CA TRP A 163 -5.35 -12.75 15.45
C TRP A 163 -5.97 -13.73 16.44
N THR A 164 -6.83 -14.63 15.96
CA THR A 164 -7.42 -15.70 16.79
C THR A 164 -6.35 -16.69 17.23
N PHE A 165 -5.43 -17.04 16.33
CA PHE A 165 -4.28 -17.88 16.64
C PHE A 165 -3.37 -17.23 17.69
N LEU A 166 -2.95 -15.98 17.48
CA LEU A 166 -2.08 -15.25 18.40
C LEU A 166 -2.66 -15.18 19.82
N ARG A 167 -3.97 -14.91 19.95
CA ARG A 167 -4.66 -14.88 21.25
C ARG A 167 -4.77 -16.26 21.89
N THR A 168 -5.14 -17.28 21.12
CA THR A 168 -5.29 -18.65 21.62
C THR A 168 -3.97 -19.22 22.13
N MET A 169 -2.87 -18.86 21.48
CA MET A 169 -1.53 -19.34 21.81
C MET A 169 -0.79 -18.43 22.81
N ASP A 170 -1.43 -17.38 23.33
CA ASP A 170 -0.84 -16.38 24.24
C ASP A 170 0.51 -15.80 23.74
N VAL A 171 0.57 -15.54 22.43
CA VAL A 171 1.77 -15.03 21.77
C VAL A 171 1.97 -13.56 22.12
N PRO A 172 3.19 -13.12 22.50
CA PRO A 172 3.46 -11.71 22.70
C PRO A 172 3.27 -10.93 21.39
N VAL A 173 2.45 -9.88 21.44
CA VAL A 173 2.16 -9.01 20.29
C VAL A 173 2.59 -7.56 20.53
N ASN A 174 2.71 -6.79 19.45
CA ASN A 174 3.10 -5.38 19.53
C ASN A 174 2.03 -4.56 20.27
N ALA A 175 2.44 -3.74 21.24
CA ALA A 175 1.54 -2.93 22.04
C ALA A 175 0.75 -1.91 21.20
N LEU A 176 1.26 -1.51 20.04
CA LEU A 176 0.58 -0.60 19.11
C LEU A 176 -0.73 -1.18 18.56
N HIS A 177 -0.90 -2.51 18.53
CA HIS A 177 -2.15 -3.11 18.09
C HIS A 177 -3.32 -2.72 18.99
N ALA A 178 -3.09 -2.52 20.30
CA ALA A 178 -4.10 -2.00 21.22
C ALA A 178 -4.43 -0.51 21.00
N GLN A 179 -3.64 0.19 20.18
CA GLN A 179 -3.77 1.61 19.87
C GLN A 179 -4.32 1.86 18.45
N GLY A 180 -4.89 0.84 17.81
CA GLY A 180 -5.49 0.95 16.47
C GLY A 180 -4.52 0.77 15.30
N TYR A 181 -3.27 0.38 15.56
CA TYR A 181 -2.33 0.01 14.51
C TYR A 181 -2.61 -1.41 14.03
N VAL A 182 -3.17 -1.56 12.82
CA VAL A 182 -3.38 -2.89 12.23
C VAL A 182 -2.12 -3.36 11.49
N SER A 183 -1.58 -2.53 10.59
CA SER A 183 -0.30 -2.77 9.93
C SER A 183 0.81 -1.93 10.57
N ILE A 184 1.92 -2.56 10.98
CA ILE A 184 3.03 -1.88 11.65
C ILE A 184 4.25 -1.76 10.72
N GLY A 185 4.99 -0.66 10.85
CA GLY A 185 6.18 -0.37 10.05
C GLY A 185 7.17 0.50 10.81
N CYS A 186 7.84 1.40 10.09
CA CYS A 186 8.63 2.45 10.74
C CYS A 186 7.68 3.50 11.33
N GLU A 187 8.05 4.09 12.46
CA GLU A 187 7.27 5.09 13.17
C GLU A 187 6.78 6.23 12.26
N PRO A 188 7.64 6.91 11.47
CA PRO A 188 7.19 8.08 10.72
C PRO A 188 6.35 7.71 9.48
N CYS A 189 6.25 6.43 9.15
CA CYS A 189 5.55 5.94 7.96
C CYS A 189 4.37 5.01 8.30
N THR A 190 3.99 4.98 9.58
CA THR A 190 2.87 4.18 10.08
C THR A 190 1.95 5.01 10.97
N ARG A 191 0.63 4.87 10.80
CA ARG A 191 -0.39 5.47 11.66
C ARG A 191 -1.50 4.46 11.96
N PRO A 192 -2.28 4.63 13.04
CA PRO A 192 -3.44 3.79 13.28
C PRO A 192 -4.50 4.01 12.19
N VAL A 193 -5.39 3.03 12.04
CA VAL A 193 -6.53 3.10 11.12
C VAL A 193 -7.84 3.20 11.91
N LEU A 194 -8.85 3.83 11.33
CA LEU A 194 -10.18 3.91 11.93
C LEU A 194 -10.91 2.56 11.83
N PRO A 195 -11.93 2.31 12.66
CA PRO A 195 -12.79 1.14 12.50
C PRO A 195 -13.32 1.05 11.06
N GLY A 196 -13.12 -0.11 10.42
CA GLY A 196 -13.54 -0.35 9.05
C GLY A 196 -12.60 0.18 7.95
N GLN A 197 -11.56 0.96 8.26
CA GLN A 197 -10.53 1.29 7.28
C GLN A 197 -9.64 0.08 6.96
N HIS A 198 -9.17 0.00 5.73
CA HIS A 198 -8.28 -1.09 5.33
C HIS A 198 -6.90 -0.92 5.99
N GLU A 199 -6.27 -2.01 6.43
CA GLU A 199 -5.00 -1.96 7.18
C GLU A 199 -3.86 -1.23 6.45
N ARG A 200 -3.88 -1.28 5.12
CA ARG A 200 -2.89 -0.61 4.27
C ARG A 200 -2.99 0.91 4.28
N GLU A 201 -4.13 1.46 4.67
CA GLU A 201 -4.37 2.91 4.80
C GLU A 201 -3.57 3.55 5.94
N GLY A 202 -3.08 2.73 6.88
CA GLY A 202 -2.15 3.15 7.93
C GLY A 202 -0.70 3.31 7.44
N ARG A 203 -0.38 2.91 6.21
CA ARG A 203 0.99 2.85 5.67
C ARG A 203 1.16 3.83 4.52
N TRP A 204 2.20 4.66 4.59
CA TRP A 204 2.51 5.68 3.57
C TRP A 204 1.24 6.43 3.12
N TRP A 205 0.45 6.90 4.09
CA TRP A 205 -0.89 7.42 3.86
C TRP A 205 -0.93 8.68 2.98
N TRP A 206 0.22 9.34 2.80
CA TRP A 206 0.39 10.47 1.90
C TRP A 206 0.60 10.04 0.45
N GLU A 207 1.04 8.80 0.20
CA GLU A 207 1.21 8.22 -1.13
C GLU A 207 -0.07 7.51 -1.61
N ASP A 208 -0.19 7.30 -2.91
CA ASP A 208 -1.30 6.55 -3.47
C ASP A 208 -1.25 5.05 -3.23
N ALA A 209 -2.43 4.43 -3.21
CA ALA A 209 -2.62 2.99 -3.09
C ALA A 209 -1.69 2.13 -3.98
N LYS A 210 -1.45 2.53 -5.24
CA LYS A 210 -0.57 1.79 -6.17
C LYS A 210 0.91 1.87 -5.82
N ALA A 211 1.31 2.91 -5.09
CA ALA A 211 2.70 3.16 -4.72
C ALA A 211 3.04 2.59 -3.33
N LYS A 212 2.06 2.20 -2.51
CA LYS A 212 2.23 1.78 -1.11
C LYS A 212 2.91 0.42 -0.90
N GLU A 213 3.62 -0.17 -1.87
CA GLU A 213 4.45 -1.36 -1.61
C GLU A 213 5.92 -1.01 -1.43
N CYS A 214 6.49 -1.50 -0.32
CA CYS A 214 7.91 -1.36 -0.06
C CYS A 214 8.72 -2.16 -1.09
N GLY A 215 9.95 -1.72 -1.35
CA GLY A 215 10.91 -2.40 -2.22
C GLY A 215 11.24 -3.86 -1.86
N LEU A 216 10.76 -4.39 -0.72
CA LEU A 216 10.97 -5.78 -0.30
C LEU A 216 10.16 -6.79 -1.13
N HIS A 217 9.06 -6.36 -1.77
CA HIS A 217 8.11 -7.27 -2.40
C HIS A 217 7.63 -6.79 -3.78
N LYS A 218 8.34 -5.83 -4.40
CA LYS A 218 7.94 -5.22 -5.68
C LYS A 218 7.80 -6.22 -6.83
N GLY A 219 8.53 -7.33 -6.81
CA GLY A 219 8.44 -8.36 -7.86
C GLY A 219 7.14 -9.18 -7.86
N ASN A 220 6.28 -9.04 -6.84
CA ASN A 220 4.98 -9.72 -6.78
C ASN A 220 3.85 -8.91 -7.46
N ILE A 221 4.16 -7.70 -7.95
CA ILE A 221 3.20 -6.90 -8.71
C ILE A 221 3.24 -7.41 -10.15
N ASP A 222 2.15 -8.01 -10.62
CA ASP A 222 2.03 -8.48 -11.98
C ASP A 222 2.38 -7.35 -12.97
N LYS A 223 3.42 -7.56 -13.78
CA LYS A 223 3.70 -6.74 -14.97
C LYS A 223 2.72 -7.05 -16.11
N GLU A 224 1.70 -7.87 -15.88
CA GLU A 224 0.70 -8.30 -16.86
C GLU A 224 -0.42 -7.28 -17.08
N GLY A 225 -0.07 -5.99 -17.08
CA GLY A 225 -0.84 -4.92 -17.72
C GLY A 225 -0.10 -4.23 -18.86
N GLN A 226 1.17 -4.58 -19.10
CA GLN A 226 1.97 -4.07 -20.21
C GLN A 226 2.11 -5.15 -21.29
N GLY A 227 0.99 -5.51 -21.91
CA GLY A 227 1.00 -6.28 -23.14
C GLY A 227 1.68 -5.47 -24.24
N ALA A 228 2.70 -6.08 -24.86
CA ALA A 228 3.49 -5.54 -25.94
C ALA A 228 2.60 -5.05 -27.11
N ALA A 229 2.77 -3.78 -27.49
CA ALA A 229 2.28 -3.29 -28.77
C ALA A 229 3.08 -3.97 -29.91
N PRO A 230 2.44 -4.41 -31.01
CA PRO A 230 3.17 -4.95 -32.14
C PRO A 230 3.97 -3.82 -32.79
N LYS A 231 5.24 -4.09 -33.08
CA LYS A 231 6.05 -3.25 -33.96
C LYS A 231 5.47 -3.28 -35.36
N ALA A 232 4.82 -2.20 -35.79
CA ALA A 232 4.60 -1.90 -37.20
C ALA A 232 5.47 -0.71 -37.60
N GLY A 233 6.13 -0.85 -38.74
CA GLY A 233 7.15 0.07 -39.26
C GLY A 233 6.64 1.48 -39.54
N GLY A 234 7.59 2.40 -39.65
CA GLY A 234 7.32 3.82 -39.82
C GLY A 234 6.65 4.18 -41.14
N ALA A 235 5.78 5.19 -41.06
CA ALA A 235 5.56 6.16 -42.12
C ALA A 235 5.04 7.46 -41.49
N ASN A 236 5.59 8.57 -41.98
CA ASN A 236 5.29 9.95 -41.67
C ASN A 236 3.79 10.28 -41.82
N GLY A 237 3.20 11.03 -40.89
CA GLY A 237 1.84 11.56 -41.05
C GLY A 237 1.35 12.39 -39.85
N ASN A 238 1.42 13.72 -39.98
CA ASN A 238 0.66 14.67 -39.18
C ASN A 238 -0.85 14.37 -39.27
N GLY A 239 -1.53 14.21 -38.13
CA GLY A 239 -2.98 13.98 -38.10
C GLY A 239 -3.58 14.04 -36.70
N ASN A 240 -4.49 14.98 -36.53
CA ASN A 240 -5.26 15.34 -35.34
C ASN A 240 -6.35 14.28 -34.99
N GLY A 241 -6.70 14.09 -33.71
CA GLY A 241 -7.99 13.49 -33.31
C GLY A 241 -7.94 12.21 -32.47
N SER A 242 -8.49 12.30 -31.26
CA SER A 242 -8.82 11.21 -30.34
C SER A 242 -9.89 10.26 -30.90
N ALA A 243 -9.71 8.95 -30.75
CA ALA A 243 -10.80 7.97 -30.78
C ALA A 243 -10.49 6.76 -29.88
N GLY A 244 -11.42 6.40 -28.99
CA GLY A 244 -11.75 4.98 -28.81
C GLY A 244 -11.81 4.33 -27.43
N ALA A 245 -11.76 5.05 -26.30
CA ALA A 245 -12.19 4.45 -25.02
C ALA A 245 -13.53 5.09 -24.61
N PRO A 246 -14.60 4.31 -24.35
CA PRO A 246 -15.84 4.86 -23.82
C PRO A 246 -15.54 5.57 -22.50
N ASP A 247 -16.16 6.73 -22.32
CA ASP A 247 -16.05 7.47 -21.06
C ASP A 247 -16.79 6.71 -19.94
N ILE A 248 -16.41 6.94 -18.70
CA ILE A 248 -16.94 6.24 -17.52
C ILE A 248 -17.54 7.24 -16.52
N PHE A 249 -18.34 6.74 -15.58
CA PHE A 249 -19.19 7.52 -14.67
C PHE A 249 -20.26 8.33 -15.40
N GLU A 250 -20.88 7.76 -16.44
CA GLU A 250 -21.98 8.39 -17.16
C GLU A 250 -23.32 8.18 -16.42
N SER A 251 -23.87 9.26 -15.87
CA SER A 251 -25.21 9.29 -15.27
C SER A 251 -25.75 10.72 -15.24
N LYS A 252 -27.08 10.86 -15.25
CA LYS A 252 -27.76 12.15 -15.06
C LYS A 252 -27.42 12.82 -13.71
N ASP A 253 -27.02 12.01 -12.72
CA ASP A 253 -26.71 12.45 -11.36
C ASP A 253 -25.21 12.77 -11.17
N VAL A 254 -24.39 12.62 -12.22
CA VAL A 254 -22.95 12.93 -12.21
C VAL A 254 -22.64 14.04 -13.20
N VAL A 255 -22.17 15.18 -12.68
CA VAL A 255 -21.79 16.34 -13.50
C VAL A 255 -20.38 16.17 -14.06
N SER A 256 -20.23 16.26 -15.39
CA SER A 256 -18.91 16.34 -16.05
C SER A 256 -18.31 17.73 -15.93
N LEU A 257 -17.25 17.87 -15.14
CA LEU A 257 -16.54 19.13 -14.98
C LEU A 257 -15.46 19.32 -16.04
N THR A 258 -15.36 20.55 -16.53
CA THR A 258 -14.22 21.02 -17.32
C THR A 258 -13.14 21.59 -16.41
N ARG A 259 -11.96 21.91 -16.95
CA ARG A 259 -10.90 22.60 -16.20
C ARG A 259 -11.40 23.90 -15.57
N ALA A 260 -12.12 24.72 -16.35
CA ALA A 260 -12.72 25.95 -15.85
C ALA A 260 -13.71 25.69 -14.70
N GLY A 261 -14.47 24.59 -14.76
CA GLY A 261 -15.35 24.16 -13.68
C GLY A 261 -14.58 23.87 -12.38
N ILE A 262 -13.47 23.16 -12.47
CA ILE A 262 -12.61 22.88 -11.31
C ILE A 262 -11.94 24.15 -10.78
N GLU A 263 -11.39 25.00 -11.65
CA GLU A 263 -10.78 26.27 -11.24
C GLU A 263 -11.78 27.17 -10.50
N ASN A 264 -13.05 27.17 -10.91
CA ASN A 264 -14.11 27.86 -10.19
C ASN A 264 -14.36 27.23 -8.80
N LEU A 265 -14.37 25.90 -8.68
CA LEU A 265 -14.49 25.24 -7.37
C LEU A 265 -13.32 25.54 -6.43
N LEU A 266 -12.12 25.76 -6.96
CA LEU A 266 -10.94 26.12 -6.16
C LEU A 266 -10.93 27.60 -5.72
N ARG A 267 -11.60 28.48 -6.46
CA ARG A 267 -11.65 29.93 -6.16
C ARG A 267 -12.76 30.32 -5.19
N LEU A 268 -13.87 29.56 -5.16
CA LEU A 268 -15.03 29.91 -4.33
C LEU A 268 -14.77 29.59 -2.85
N GLU A 269 -14.71 30.62 -2.00
CA GLU A 269 -14.59 30.42 -0.54
C GLU A 269 -15.88 29.87 0.09
N THR A 270 -17.03 30.24 -0.48
CA THR A 270 -18.36 29.78 -0.05
C THR A 270 -19.19 29.32 -1.25
N ARG A 271 -19.98 28.26 -1.06
CA ARG A 271 -20.90 27.71 -2.08
C ARG A 271 -22.14 27.12 -1.42
N ALA A 272 -23.23 27.07 -2.17
CA ALA A 272 -24.53 26.58 -1.67
C ALA A 272 -24.46 25.10 -1.25
N GLU A 273 -23.81 24.28 -2.07
CA GLU A 273 -23.79 22.82 -1.94
C GLU A 273 -22.35 22.30 -2.04
N PRO A 274 -21.93 21.33 -1.21
CA PRO A 274 -20.64 20.68 -1.37
C PRO A 274 -20.58 19.90 -2.68
N TRP A 275 -19.38 19.71 -3.22
CA TRP A 275 -19.16 18.88 -4.40
C TRP A 275 -18.30 17.67 -4.06
N LEU A 276 -18.76 16.47 -4.39
CA LEU A 276 -17.91 15.28 -4.41
C LEU A 276 -17.44 15.07 -5.85
N VAL A 277 -16.13 15.15 -6.07
CA VAL A 277 -15.52 15.09 -7.40
C VAL A 277 -14.57 13.90 -7.49
N VAL A 278 -14.78 13.02 -8.48
CA VAL A 278 -13.80 12.00 -8.85
C VAL A 278 -12.87 12.53 -9.95
N LEU A 279 -11.58 12.52 -9.69
CA LEU A 279 -10.53 12.67 -10.70
C LEU A 279 -10.22 11.28 -11.27
N TYR A 280 -10.43 11.10 -12.57
CA TYR A 280 -10.35 9.79 -13.21
C TYR A 280 -9.66 9.83 -14.58
N ALA A 281 -9.38 8.63 -15.10
CA ALA A 281 -8.99 8.40 -16.47
C ALA A 281 -9.79 7.18 -17.02
N PRO A 282 -10.36 7.24 -18.23
CA PRO A 282 -11.21 6.15 -18.75
C PRO A 282 -10.50 4.80 -18.88
N TRP A 283 -9.19 4.82 -19.14
CA TRP A 283 -8.35 3.61 -19.24
C TRP A 283 -7.95 3.01 -17.88
N CYS A 284 -8.28 3.66 -16.77
CA CYS A 284 -7.82 3.21 -15.45
C CYS A 284 -8.73 2.08 -14.91
N PRO A 285 -8.21 0.85 -14.70
CA PRO A 285 -9.02 -0.28 -14.23
C PRO A 285 -9.62 -0.06 -12.83
N PHE A 286 -8.98 0.76 -12.00
CA PHE A 286 -9.50 1.10 -10.67
C PHE A 286 -10.64 2.12 -10.73
N CYS A 287 -10.66 2.97 -11.75
CA CYS A 287 -11.81 3.86 -11.99
C CYS A 287 -13.00 3.05 -12.48
N GLN A 288 -12.76 2.13 -13.43
CA GLN A 288 -13.77 1.21 -13.95
C GLN A 288 -14.36 0.33 -12.84
N ALA A 289 -13.51 -0.23 -11.97
CA ALA A 289 -13.96 -1.04 -10.83
C ALA A 289 -14.83 -0.28 -9.82
N MET A 290 -14.66 1.05 -9.72
CA MET A 290 -15.43 1.91 -8.82
C MET A 290 -16.72 2.44 -9.45
N GLU A 291 -16.88 2.35 -10.77
CA GLU A 291 -17.94 3.02 -11.53
C GLU A 291 -19.33 2.76 -10.96
N ALA A 292 -19.72 1.49 -10.80
CA ALA A 292 -21.02 1.12 -10.27
C ALA A 292 -21.31 1.74 -8.90
N SER A 293 -20.33 1.69 -7.98
CA SER A 293 -20.49 2.27 -6.63
C SER A 293 -20.58 3.80 -6.66
N TYR A 294 -19.83 4.46 -7.54
CA TYR A 294 -19.89 5.92 -7.65
C TYR A 294 -21.20 6.41 -8.28
N LEU A 295 -21.74 5.66 -9.24
CA LEU A 295 -23.06 5.94 -9.83
C LEU A 295 -24.19 5.73 -8.82
N GLU A 296 -24.18 4.62 -8.08
CA GLU A 296 -25.17 4.38 -7.01
C GLU A 296 -25.10 5.45 -5.91
N LEU A 297 -23.89 5.88 -5.54
CA LEU A 297 -23.69 7.00 -4.62
C LEU A 297 -24.31 8.29 -5.16
N ALA A 298 -24.11 8.60 -6.45
CA ALA A 298 -24.67 9.79 -7.09
C ALA A 298 -26.20 9.79 -7.05
N GLU A 299 -26.83 8.65 -7.35
CA GLU A 299 -28.28 8.47 -7.25
C GLU A 299 -28.78 8.69 -5.81
N LYS A 300 -28.11 8.09 -4.82
CA LYS A 300 -28.48 8.26 -3.40
C LYS A 300 -28.34 9.71 -2.94
N LEU A 301 -27.30 10.42 -3.37
CA LEU A 301 -27.08 11.82 -2.99
C LEU A 301 -27.99 12.78 -3.75
N GLY A 302 -28.30 12.51 -5.02
CA GLY A 302 -29.18 13.30 -5.88
C GLY A 302 -30.68 13.12 -5.59
N GLY A 303 -31.10 11.92 -5.15
CA GLY A 303 -32.48 11.65 -4.74
C GLY A 303 -32.82 12.05 -3.30
N SER A 304 -31.82 12.41 -2.50
CA SER A 304 -31.99 12.79 -1.09
C SER A 304 -31.94 14.31 -0.92
N SER A 305 -32.53 14.85 0.15
CA SER A 305 -32.37 16.25 0.63
C SER A 305 -30.93 16.60 1.06
N SER A 306 -29.96 15.84 0.58
CA SER A 306 -28.59 15.75 1.05
C SER A 306 -27.74 16.95 0.62
N GLY A 307 -28.17 17.65 -0.45
CA GLY A 307 -27.58 18.91 -0.90
C GLY A 307 -26.11 18.80 -1.32
N VAL A 308 -25.63 17.62 -1.74
CA VAL A 308 -24.27 17.41 -2.25
C VAL A 308 -24.31 17.07 -3.73
N LYS A 309 -23.58 17.84 -4.54
CA LYS A 309 -23.43 17.59 -5.97
C LYS A 309 -22.35 16.56 -6.20
N VAL A 310 -22.60 15.61 -7.09
CA VAL A 310 -21.62 14.60 -7.48
C VAL A 310 -21.12 14.90 -8.89
N ALA A 311 -19.82 14.81 -9.09
CA ALA A 311 -19.18 15.20 -10.33
C ALA A 311 -17.97 14.31 -10.67
N LYS A 312 -17.56 14.39 -11.93
CA LYS A 312 -16.37 13.74 -12.47
C LYS A 312 -15.49 14.75 -13.19
N PHE A 313 -14.18 14.56 -13.12
CA PHE A 313 -13.19 15.32 -13.87
C PHE A 313 -12.17 14.37 -14.49
N ARG A 314 -12.13 14.35 -15.82
CA ARG A 314 -11.14 13.58 -16.56
C ARG A 314 -9.79 14.27 -16.44
N ALA A 315 -8.88 13.69 -15.65
CA ALA A 315 -7.64 14.34 -15.24
C ALA A 315 -6.39 13.70 -15.88
N ASP A 316 -6.55 12.93 -16.96
CA ASP A 316 -5.45 12.43 -17.79
C ASP A 316 -5.11 13.40 -18.94
N GLY A 317 -4.17 13.01 -19.81
CA GLY A 317 -3.74 13.82 -20.95
C GLY A 317 -3.25 15.21 -20.53
N GLU A 318 -3.74 16.24 -21.22
CA GLU A 318 -3.38 17.65 -21.00
C GLU A 318 -3.76 18.17 -19.61
N GLN A 319 -4.75 17.56 -18.94
CA GLN A 319 -5.22 17.99 -17.62
C GLN A 319 -4.35 17.45 -16.47
N LYS A 320 -3.49 16.46 -16.74
CA LYS A 320 -2.72 15.75 -15.72
C LYS A 320 -1.82 16.68 -14.92
N ALA A 321 -1.05 17.55 -15.58
CA ALA A 321 -0.13 18.45 -14.91
C ALA A 321 -0.86 19.43 -13.97
N PHE A 322 -1.98 19.98 -14.43
CA PHE A 322 -2.85 20.84 -13.62
C PHE A 322 -3.40 20.10 -12.41
N ALA A 323 -3.95 18.89 -12.61
CA ALA A 323 -4.52 18.11 -11.51
C ALA A 323 -3.46 17.68 -10.48
N GLN A 324 -2.22 17.39 -10.90
CA GLN A 324 -1.12 17.09 -9.99
C GLN A 324 -0.75 18.30 -9.12
N ALA A 325 -0.65 19.49 -9.73
CA ALA A 325 -0.29 20.71 -9.04
C ALA A 325 -1.39 21.25 -8.11
N GLU A 326 -2.63 21.33 -8.59
CA GLU A 326 -3.71 22.06 -7.93
C GLU A 326 -4.66 21.16 -7.12
N LEU A 327 -4.78 19.88 -7.52
CA LEU A 327 -5.77 18.95 -6.96
C LEU A 327 -5.14 17.80 -6.18
N GLN A 328 -3.82 17.84 -5.97
CA GLN A 328 -3.06 16.78 -5.30
C GLN A 328 -3.32 15.39 -5.96
N LEU A 329 -3.52 15.39 -7.28
CA LEU A 329 -3.63 14.15 -8.04
C LEU A 329 -2.29 13.45 -8.01
N GLN A 330 -2.28 12.22 -7.54
CA GLN A 330 -1.09 11.38 -7.54
C GLN A 330 -1.42 10.08 -8.32
N SER A 331 -2.62 9.52 -8.11
CA SER A 331 -3.15 8.38 -8.87
C SER A 331 -4.66 8.47 -9.14
N PHE A 332 -5.13 7.56 -9.98
CA PHE A 332 -6.54 7.37 -10.29
C PHE A 332 -7.13 6.11 -9.63
N PRO A 333 -8.38 6.17 -9.15
CA PRO A 333 -9.20 7.38 -8.94
C PRO A 333 -8.76 8.16 -7.69
N THR A 334 -8.75 9.48 -7.78
CA THR A 334 -8.66 10.39 -6.61
C THR A 334 -10.02 11.03 -6.37
N ILE A 335 -10.52 11.00 -5.13
CA ILE A 335 -11.81 11.61 -4.79
C ILE A 335 -11.56 12.80 -3.88
N LEU A 336 -12.17 13.94 -4.22
CA LEU A 336 -12.10 15.19 -3.48
C LEU A 336 -13.51 15.61 -3.06
N LEU A 337 -13.67 15.96 -1.79
CA LEU A 337 -14.83 16.71 -1.32
C LEU A 337 -14.47 18.19 -1.30
N PHE A 338 -15.34 19.00 -1.88
CA PHE A 338 -15.24 20.44 -2.03
C PHE A 338 -16.33 21.07 -1.14
N PRO A 339 -16.03 21.40 0.13
CA PRO A 339 -17.04 21.74 1.15
C PRO A 339 -17.74 23.09 0.87
N SER A 340 -18.87 23.33 1.55
CA SER A 340 -19.64 24.57 1.36
C SER A 340 -18.96 25.84 1.88
N ARG A 341 -18.06 25.72 2.86
CA ARG A 341 -17.50 26.86 3.63
C ARG A 341 -15.97 27.00 3.55
N THR A 342 -15.33 26.31 2.60
CA THR A 342 -13.89 26.46 2.37
C THR A 342 -13.56 26.21 0.90
N ALA A 343 -12.59 26.96 0.39
CA ALA A 343 -12.04 26.76 -0.94
C ALA A 343 -11.18 25.48 -1.05
N ARG A 344 -10.62 25.01 0.08
CA ARG A 344 -9.68 23.86 0.05
C ARG A 344 -10.43 22.53 -0.06
N PRO A 345 -10.15 21.71 -1.09
CA PRO A 345 -10.71 20.38 -1.18
C PRO A 345 -10.12 19.46 -0.11
N ILE A 346 -10.96 18.55 0.40
CA ILE A 346 -10.60 17.49 1.33
C ILE A 346 -10.50 16.20 0.55
N LYS A 347 -9.30 15.62 0.48
CA LYS A 347 -9.08 14.34 -0.19
C LYS A 347 -9.72 13.21 0.62
N TYR A 348 -10.46 12.33 -0.05
CA TYR A 348 -11.00 11.12 0.55
C TYR A 348 -9.83 10.19 0.93
N PRO A 349 -9.63 9.87 2.23
CA PRO A 349 -8.39 9.26 2.69
C PRO A 349 -8.39 7.73 2.58
N SER A 350 -9.56 7.11 2.39
CA SER A 350 -9.71 5.66 2.40
C SER A 350 -9.34 5.03 1.06
N GLU A 351 -9.13 3.72 1.01
CA GLU A 351 -9.00 2.95 -0.25
C GLU A 351 -10.30 2.25 -0.63
N LYS A 352 -11.22 2.07 0.32
CA LYS A 352 -12.55 1.54 0.07
C LYS A 352 -13.34 2.50 -0.81
N ARG A 353 -13.91 1.98 -1.89
CA ARG A 353 -14.66 2.75 -2.90
C ARG A 353 -16.12 2.30 -3.01
N ASP A 354 -16.59 1.50 -2.06
CA ASP A 354 -17.99 1.14 -1.94
C ASP A 354 -18.85 2.33 -1.49
N VAL A 355 -20.16 2.21 -1.75
CA VAL A 355 -21.15 3.26 -1.53
C VAL A 355 -21.19 3.69 -0.06
N ASP A 356 -21.16 2.74 0.87
CA ASP A 356 -21.27 3.01 2.30
C ASP A 356 -20.06 3.81 2.80
N SER A 357 -18.86 3.43 2.37
CA SER A 357 -17.61 4.12 2.74
C SER A 357 -17.56 5.55 2.19
N LEU A 358 -18.10 5.79 0.99
CA LEU A 358 -18.19 7.12 0.39
C LEU A 358 -19.27 7.98 1.04
N LEU A 359 -20.44 7.40 1.34
CA LEU A 359 -21.51 8.08 2.08
C LEU A 359 -21.05 8.49 3.48
N ALA A 360 -20.38 7.59 4.20
CA ALA A 360 -19.84 7.89 5.53
C ALA A 360 -18.88 9.08 5.49
N PHE A 361 -18.00 9.14 4.49
CA PHE A 361 -17.09 10.28 4.30
C PHE A 361 -17.83 11.58 4.05
N VAL A 362 -18.78 11.60 3.10
CA VAL A 362 -19.58 12.79 2.79
C VAL A 362 -20.34 13.26 4.04
N ASN A 363 -20.95 12.35 4.77
CA ASN A 363 -21.71 12.67 5.99
C ASN A 363 -20.84 13.16 7.14
N SER A 364 -19.58 12.69 7.25
CA SER A 364 -18.65 13.13 8.31
C SER A 364 -18.15 14.57 8.14
N LEU A 365 -18.32 15.15 6.96
CA LEU A 365 -17.81 16.48 6.59
C LEU A 365 -18.92 17.49 6.27
N ARG A 366 -20.18 17.14 6.56
CA ARG A 366 -21.34 18.02 6.43
C ARG A 366 -21.49 18.94 7.63
#